data_AF-A0A519RAU0-F1
#
_entry.id   AF-A0A519RAU0-F1
#
_cell.length_a   1.000
_cell.length_b   1.000
_cell.length_c   1.000
_cell.angle_alpha   90.00
_cell.angle_beta   90.00
_cell.angle_gamma   90.00
#
_symmetry.space_group_name_H-M   'P 1'
#
loop_
_entity.id
_entity.type
_entity.pdbx_description
1 polymer ?
#
loop_
_entity_poly.entity_id
_entity_poly.type
_entity_poly.pdbx_seq_one_letter_code
_entity_poly.pdbx_strand_id
1 'polypeptide(L)'
;VLQRRRRVIIIGKKSNRPFRFPSLETIDNKWQIRKDLFSDLPKLSPGEELNLTSYKKQCTDYLSLTGIRNGVDFVTQHITRQHNERDLEIYSIAIDKWLNEKRRLKYSELPKRLQTHNNVEAFLDRYKVIDPTGHSHTVVAHISKDGHYYIYPDPYQIRSISVREAARIQSFPDDYFFEGGRTAAFKQIGNAVPPLMATKIAKSLKEMI
;
A
#
# COMPACT_ATOMS: atom_id res chain seq x y z
N VAL A 1 5.86 3.23 8.80
CA VAL A 1 5.48 2.88 7.40
C VAL A 1 4.41 3.84 6.93
N LEU A 2 4.27 4.07 5.62
CA LEU A 2 3.24 4.95 5.05
C LEU A 2 1.86 4.28 4.98
N GLN A 3 1.40 3.75 6.12
CA GLN A 3 0.14 3.04 6.25
C GLN A 3 -0.47 3.29 7.64
N ARG A 4 -1.79 3.52 7.70
CA ARG A 4 -2.54 3.54 8.95
C ARG A 4 -3.04 2.14 9.28
N ARG A 5 -2.33 1.45 10.18
CA ARG A 5 -2.72 0.13 10.67
C ARG A 5 -2.36 -0.06 12.13
N ARG A 6 -3.35 -0.42 12.95
CA ARG A 6 -3.15 -0.77 14.38
C ARG A 6 -3.01 -2.28 14.52
N ARG A 7 -2.14 -2.72 15.44
CA ARG A 7 -1.90 -4.11 15.80
C ARG A 7 -1.89 -4.24 17.31
N VAL A 8 -2.37 -5.39 17.81
CA VAL A 8 -2.16 -5.81 19.19
C VAL A 8 -0.92 -6.70 19.20
N ILE A 9 0.01 -6.42 20.11
CA ILE A 9 1.26 -7.18 20.27
C ILE A 9 1.27 -7.77 21.68
N ILE A 10 1.46 -9.08 21.78
CA ILE A 10 1.56 -9.81 23.04
C ILE A 10 2.99 -10.36 23.12
N ILE A 11 3.67 -10.11 24.24
CA ILE A 11 5.06 -10.48 24.45
C ILE A 11 5.16 -11.38 25.68
N GLY A 12 5.75 -12.56 25.51
CA GLY A 12 6.07 -13.48 26.60
C GLY A 12 7.59 -13.56 26.79
N LYS A 13 8.06 -13.51 28.05
CA LYS A 13 9.47 -13.69 28.41
C LYS A 13 9.58 -14.84 29.42
N LYS A 14 10.40 -15.84 29.10
CA LYS A 14 10.74 -16.90 30.06
C LYS A 14 11.77 -16.38 31.07
N SER A 15 11.30 -15.70 32.11
CA SER A 15 12.13 -15.13 33.17
C SER A 15 11.30 -14.87 34.42
N ASN A 16 11.92 -14.96 35.61
CA ASN A 16 11.31 -14.55 36.87
C ASN A 16 11.40 -13.03 37.11
N ARG A 17 12.10 -12.29 36.23
CA ARG A 17 12.16 -10.82 36.29
C ARG A 17 10.90 -10.21 35.66
N PRO A 18 10.33 -9.14 36.25
CA PRO A 18 9.17 -8.47 35.69
C PRO A 18 9.46 -7.95 34.27
N PHE A 19 8.54 -8.17 33.35
CA PHE A 19 8.60 -7.63 31.99
C PHE A 19 7.97 -6.24 31.96
N ARG A 20 8.65 -5.29 31.31
CA ARG A 20 8.08 -3.99 30.95
C ARG A 20 7.99 -3.93 29.44
N PHE A 21 6.92 -3.37 28.89
CA PHE A 21 6.87 -3.16 27.45
C PHE A 21 7.92 -2.11 27.05
N PRO A 22 8.61 -2.28 25.90
CA PRO A 22 9.48 -1.25 25.39
C PRO A 22 8.67 0.01 25.08
N SER A 23 9.23 1.18 25.42
CA SER A 23 8.71 2.45 24.92
C SER A 23 9.04 2.54 23.44
N LEU A 24 8.02 2.73 22.60
CA LEU A 24 8.20 2.98 21.17
C LEU A 24 7.82 4.44 20.91
N GLU A 25 8.82 5.24 20.52
CA GLU A 25 8.58 6.62 20.16
C GLU A 25 7.64 6.73 18.96
N THR A 26 6.72 7.68 19.04
CA THR A 26 5.88 8.03 17.89
C THR A 26 6.73 8.88 16.95
N ILE A 27 6.81 8.44 15.70
CA ILE A 27 7.56 9.14 14.66
C ILE A 27 6.55 9.91 13.81
N ASP A 28 6.69 11.23 13.77
CA ASP A 28 5.89 12.06 12.87
C ASP A 28 6.21 11.77 11.41
N ASN A 29 5.15 11.60 10.62
CA ASN A 29 5.30 11.32 9.20
C ASN A 29 5.45 12.62 8.41
N LYS A 30 6.66 12.85 7.90
CA LYS A 30 6.95 13.92 6.93
C LYS A 30 6.96 13.45 5.46
N TRP A 31 6.72 12.17 5.22
CA TRP A 31 6.87 11.53 3.91
C TRP A 31 5.53 11.34 3.22
N GLN A 32 5.55 11.29 1.90
CA GLN A 32 4.38 11.22 1.03
C GLN A 32 4.46 9.98 0.14
N ILE A 33 3.35 9.27 -0.03
CA ILE A 33 3.31 8.05 -0.86
C ILE A 33 3.74 8.33 -2.30
N ARG A 34 3.15 9.32 -2.96
CA ARG A 34 3.42 9.54 -4.39
C ARG A 34 4.83 10.03 -4.63
N LYS A 35 5.31 10.96 -3.78
CA LYS A 35 6.62 11.60 -3.93
C LYS A 35 7.76 10.71 -3.45
N ASP A 36 7.62 10.11 -2.28
CA ASP A 36 8.74 9.49 -1.58
C ASP A 36 8.72 7.96 -1.69
N LEU A 37 7.56 7.34 -1.89
CA LEU A 37 7.42 5.88 -1.93
C LEU A 37 7.33 5.28 -3.33
N PHE A 38 6.66 5.95 -4.28
CA PHE A 38 6.35 5.39 -5.61
C PHE A 38 7.05 6.07 -6.78
N SER A 39 7.69 7.22 -6.56
CA SER A 39 8.10 8.11 -7.64
C SER A 39 9.16 7.56 -8.59
N ASP A 40 9.97 6.58 -8.15
CA ASP A 40 11.03 5.90 -8.90
C ASP A 40 10.54 4.64 -9.65
N LEU A 41 9.32 4.17 -9.39
CA LEU A 41 8.76 3.02 -10.10
C LEU A 41 8.35 3.40 -11.53
N PRO A 42 8.46 2.46 -12.49
CA PRO A 42 7.88 2.68 -13.81
C PRO A 42 6.37 2.89 -13.73
N LYS A 43 5.86 3.71 -14.65
CA LYS A 43 4.41 3.84 -14.84
C LYS A 43 3.85 2.51 -15.34
N LEU A 44 2.59 2.23 -15.01
CA LEU A 44 1.89 1.04 -15.48
C LEU A 44 0.53 1.40 -16.07
N SER A 45 0.16 0.67 -17.12
CA SER A 45 -1.19 0.57 -17.66
C SER A 45 -2.00 -0.53 -16.95
N PRO A 46 -3.34 -0.48 -16.95
CA PRO A 46 -4.20 -1.56 -16.46
C PRO A 46 -3.84 -2.92 -17.07
N GLY A 47 -3.67 -3.93 -16.21
CA GLY A 47 -3.27 -5.29 -16.62
C GLY A 47 -1.80 -5.47 -16.99
N GLU A 48 -0.97 -4.42 -16.94
CA GLU A 48 0.46 -4.54 -17.25
C GLU A 48 1.23 -5.29 -16.14
N GLU A 49 2.13 -6.17 -16.57
CA GLU A 49 2.93 -7.01 -15.70
C GLU A 49 4.43 -6.82 -15.99
N LEU A 50 5.11 -6.04 -15.14
CA LEU A 50 6.57 -5.90 -15.21
C LEU A 50 7.20 -6.78 -14.12
N ASN A 51 7.49 -8.03 -14.50
CA ASN A 51 8.09 -9.02 -13.58
C ASN A 51 9.53 -8.67 -13.19
N LEU A 52 10.30 -8.10 -14.11
CA LEU A 52 11.63 -7.57 -13.90
C LEU A 52 11.82 -6.31 -14.78
N THR A 53 12.19 -5.19 -14.19
CA THR A 53 12.45 -3.92 -14.89
C THR A 53 13.44 -3.07 -14.09
N SER A 54 14.01 -2.03 -14.68
CA SER A 54 14.79 -1.02 -13.95
C SER A 54 13.91 0.07 -13.35
N TYR A 55 14.40 0.72 -12.30
CA TYR A 55 13.83 1.95 -11.77
C TYR A 55 13.89 3.09 -12.80
N LYS A 56 12.95 4.03 -12.71
CA LYS A 56 12.87 5.19 -13.61
C LYS A 56 13.43 6.48 -13.01
N LYS A 57 13.64 6.52 -11.69
CA LYS A 57 14.28 7.66 -11.01
C LYS A 57 15.26 7.17 -9.96
N GLN A 58 16.03 8.11 -9.44
CA GLN A 58 16.94 7.88 -8.33
C GLN A 58 16.16 7.50 -7.05
N CYS A 59 16.85 6.77 -6.18
CA CYS A 59 16.34 6.42 -4.87
C CYS A 59 16.02 7.68 -4.05
N THR A 60 14.86 7.73 -3.42
CA THR A 60 14.49 8.82 -2.51
C THR A 60 15.10 8.60 -1.14
N ASP A 61 15.23 9.68 -0.36
CA ASP A 61 15.68 9.60 1.04
C ASP A 61 14.85 8.61 1.85
N TYR A 62 13.52 8.62 1.67
CA TYR A 62 12.63 7.67 2.35
C TYR A 62 13.00 6.23 2.02
N LEU A 63 13.11 5.90 0.73
CA LEU A 63 13.38 4.53 0.27
C LEU A 63 14.75 4.05 0.77
N SER A 64 15.75 4.93 0.79
CA SER A 64 17.09 4.66 1.31
C SER A 64 17.08 4.47 2.83
N LEU A 65 16.54 5.43 3.60
CA LEU A 65 16.49 5.39 5.07
C LEU A 65 15.71 4.21 5.61
N THR A 66 14.69 3.77 4.88
CA THR A 66 13.86 2.61 5.25
C THR A 66 14.42 1.28 4.78
N GLY A 67 15.46 1.28 3.96
CA GLY A 67 16.01 0.06 3.36
C GLY A 67 15.05 -0.63 2.39
N ILE A 68 14.01 0.07 1.90
CA ILE A 68 13.15 -0.46 0.84
C ILE A 68 13.97 -0.60 -0.44
N ARG A 69 14.75 0.44 -0.76
CA ARG A 69 15.82 0.39 -1.75
C ARG A 69 17.12 0.07 -1.01
N ASN A 70 17.62 -1.15 -1.18
CA ASN A 70 18.75 -1.69 -0.43
C ASN A 70 20.00 -1.97 -1.27
N GLY A 71 20.14 -1.29 -2.41
CA GLY A 71 21.29 -1.43 -3.32
C GLY A 71 20.99 -2.16 -4.61
N VAL A 72 19.84 -2.85 -4.72
CA VAL A 72 19.39 -3.40 -6.00
C VAL A 72 18.99 -2.29 -6.98
N ASP A 73 19.25 -2.54 -8.27
CA ASP A 73 18.99 -1.66 -9.42
C ASP A 73 17.81 -2.12 -10.29
N PHE A 74 17.15 -3.20 -9.88
CA PHE A 74 15.96 -3.75 -10.51
C PHE A 74 14.73 -3.69 -9.60
N VAL A 75 13.56 -3.66 -10.23
CA VAL A 75 12.21 -3.78 -9.65
C VAL A 75 11.66 -5.13 -10.05
N THR A 76 11.13 -5.88 -9.08
CA THR A 76 10.39 -7.12 -9.35
C THR A 76 8.91 -6.99 -9.05
N GLN A 77 8.10 -7.83 -9.70
CA GLN A 77 6.68 -7.99 -9.42
C GLN A 77 5.89 -6.66 -9.42
N HIS A 78 6.22 -5.74 -10.33
CA HIS A 78 5.45 -4.51 -10.55
C HIS A 78 4.29 -4.79 -11.49
N ILE A 79 3.29 -5.47 -10.93
CA ILE A 79 2.19 -6.09 -11.65
C ILE A 79 0.88 -5.48 -11.17
N THR A 80 0.05 -4.98 -12.07
CA THR A 80 -1.31 -4.50 -11.76
C THR A 80 -2.38 -5.48 -12.27
N ARG A 81 -3.64 -5.22 -11.89
CA ARG A 81 -4.77 -5.99 -12.41
C ARG A 81 -5.37 -5.35 -13.65
N GLN A 82 -5.93 -6.20 -14.50
CA GLN A 82 -6.81 -5.75 -15.57
C GLN A 82 -8.10 -5.19 -14.95
N HIS A 83 -8.65 -4.18 -15.60
CA HIS A 83 -9.93 -3.55 -15.24
C HIS A 83 -10.78 -3.47 -16.50
N ASN A 84 -12.11 -3.55 -16.33
CA ASN A 84 -13.05 -3.24 -17.40
C ASN A 84 -13.20 -1.72 -17.55
N GLU A 85 -13.76 -1.26 -18.67
CA GLU A 85 -13.93 0.16 -18.97
C GLU A 85 -14.76 0.90 -17.91
N ARG A 86 -15.80 0.23 -17.39
CA ARG A 86 -16.68 0.78 -16.35
C ARG A 86 -15.90 1.12 -15.07
N ASP A 87 -15.04 0.21 -14.62
CA ASP A 87 -14.24 0.42 -13.41
C ASP A 87 -13.18 1.51 -13.62
N LEU A 88 -12.59 1.58 -14.81
CA LEU A 88 -11.65 2.66 -15.18
C LEU A 88 -12.35 4.02 -15.14
N GLU A 89 -13.59 4.10 -15.63
CA GLU A 89 -14.37 5.32 -15.56
C GLU A 89 -14.67 5.73 -14.11
N ILE A 90 -15.10 4.79 -13.27
CA ILE A 90 -15.31 5.04 -11.84
C ILE A 90 -14.02 5.49 -11.15
N TYR A 91 -12.87 4.89 -11.49
CA TYR A 91 -11.58 5.30 -10.94
C TYR A 91 -11.22 6.72 -11.34
N SER A 92 -11.48 7.11 -12.58
CA SER A 92 -11.27 8.49 -13.04
C SER A 92 -12.05 9.49 -12.18
N ILE A 93 -13.35 9.23 -11.96
CA ILE A 93 -14.21 10.05 -11.08
C ILE A 93 -13.66 10.07 -9.65
N ALA A 94 -13.24 8.93 -9.12
CA ALA A 94 -12.72 8.83 -7.76
C ALA A 94 -11.39 9.61 -7.60
N ILE A 95 -10.50 9.52 -8.59
CA ILE A 95 -9.21 10.23 -8.64
C ILE A 95 -9.45 11.73 -8.70
N ASP A 96 -10.29 12.19 -9.60
CA ASP A 96 -10.64 13.61 -9.74
C ASP A 96 -11.16 14.18 -8.42
N LYS A 97 -12.17 13.55 -7.84
CA LYS A 97 -12.76 13.95 -6.56
C LYS A 97 -11.75 13.95 -5.41
N TRP A 98 -10.83 12.98 -5.37
CA TRP A 98 -9.79 12.96 -4.35
C TRP A 98 -8.74 14.06 -4.55
N LEU A 99 -8.29 14.29 -5.78
CA LEU A 99 -7.21 15.24 -6.06
C LEU A 99 -7.70 16.70 -5.96
N ASN A 100 -8.91 16.98 -6.46
CA ASN A 100 -9.48 18.32 -6.53
C ASN A 100 -10.30 18.70 -5.30
N GLU A 101 -11.11 17.77 -4.75
CA GLU A 101 -12.00 18.05 -3.61
C GLU A 101 -11.47 17.50 -2.27
N LYS A 102 -10.38 16.73 -2.26
CA LYS A 102 -9.79 16.10 -1.06
C LYS A 102 -10.78 15.22 -0.27
N ARG A 103 -11.78 14.66 -0.95
CA ARG A 103 -12.77 13.75 -0.34
C ARG A 103 -12.93 12.45 -1.11
N ARG A 104 -13.46 11.44 -0.43
CA ARG A 104 -13.75 10.13 -1.04
C ARG A 104 -15.04 10.19 -1.84
N LEU A 105 -15.05 9.48 -2.96
CA LEU A 105 -16.25 9.16 -3.71
C LEU A 105 -17.16 8.26 -2.88
N LYS A 106 -18.43 8.63 -2.76
CA LYS A 106 -19.48 7.75 -2.27
C LYS A 106 -20.15 7.07 -3.46
N TYR A 107 -20.43 5.78 -3.34
CA TYR A 107 -21.02 4.97 -4.40
C TYR A 107 -22.35 5.53 -4.94
N SER A 108 -23.16 6.13 -4.06
CA SER A 108 -24.42 6.77 -4.43
C SER A 108 -24.26 8.04 -5.29
N GLU A 109 -23.06 8.63 -5.34
CA GLU A 109 -22.74 9.79 -6.18
C GLU A 109 -22.37 9.40 -7.62
N LEU A 110 -22.22 8.10 -7.91
CA LEU A 110 -21.91 7.64 -9.25
C LEU A 110 -23.09 7.90 -10.21
N PRO A 111 -22.83 8.18 -11.49
CA PRO A 111 -23.86 8.13 -12.53
C PRO A 111 -24.65 6.81 -12.47
N LYS A 112 -25.97 6.85 -12.60
CA LYS A 112 -26.84 5.64 -12.48
C LYS A 112 -26.39 4.48 -13.37
N ARG A 113 -25.91 4.76 -14.59
CA ARG A 113 -25.36 3.74 -15.51
C ARG A 113 -24.12 3.00 -14.99
N LEU A 114 -23.38 3.62 -14.05
CA LEU A 114 -22.23 3.02 -13.39
C LEU A 114 -22.63 2.31 -12.10
N GLN A 115 -23.86 2.42 -11.62
CA GLN A 115 -24.30 1.74 -10.40
C GLN A 115 -24.84 0.34 -10.73
N THR A 116 -24.06 -0.70 -10.43
CA THR A 116 -24.43 -2.11 -10.65
C THR A 116 -24.92 -2.82 -9.39
N HIS A 117 -24.53 -2.35 -8.21
CA HIS A 117 -25.02 -2.83 -6.93
C HIS A 117 -26.28 -2.08 -6.50
N ASN A 118 -27.29 -2.84 -6.08
CA ASN A 118 -28.55 -2.30 -5.56
C ASN A 118 -28.39 -1.57 -4.21
N ASN A 119 -27.35 -1.91 -3.43
CA ASN A 119 -27.10 -1.27 -2.15
C ASN A 119 -26.37 0.06 -2.33
N VAL A 120 -27.14 1.15 -2.24
CA VAL A 120 -26.69 2.55 -2.33
C VAL A 120 -26.78 3.29 -1.00
N GLU A 121 -27.11 2.59 0.08
CA GLU A 121 -27.30 3.16 1.42
C GLU A 121 -26.17 2.74 2.39
N ALA A 122 -25.59 1.55 2.21
CA ALA A 122 -24.51 1.03 3.03
C ALA A 122 -23.28 0.63 2.18
N PHE A 123 -22.10 0.66 2.81
CA PHE A 123 -20.80 0.41 2.16
C PHE A 123 -20.56 1.32 0.95
N LEU A 124 -20.72 2.62 1.15
CA LEU A 124 -20.61 3.62 0.09
C LEU A 124 -19.16 3.86 -0.36
N ASP A 125 -18.18 3.40 0.40
CA ASP A 125 -16.76 3.70 0.24
C ASP A 125 -16.01 2.62 -0.57
N ARG A 126 -16.65 1.97 -1.55
CA ARG A 126 -16.06 0.86 -2.33
C ARG A 126 -14.86 1.25 -3.18
N TYR A 127 -14.81 2.52 -3.61
CA TYR A 127 -13.79 3.04 -4.52
C TYR A 127 -12.91 4.05 -3.79
N LYS A 128 -11.67 3.64 -3.47
CA LYS A 128 -10.77 4.42 -2.60
C LYS A 128 -9.43 4.68 -3.26
N VAL A 129 -9.15 5.96 -3.49
CA VAL A 129 -7.86 6.48 -3.96
C VAL A 129 -6.83 6.52 -2.84
N ILE A 130 -5.63 6.00 -3.00
CA ILE A 130 -4.61 6.13 -1.95
C ILE A 130 -4.26 7.59 -1.74
N ASP A 131 -4.08 8.04 -0.50
CA ASP A 131 -3.66 9.41 -0.23
C ASP A 131 -2.23 9.61 -0.77
N PRO A 132 -2.02 10.45 -1.82
CA PRO A 132 -0.70 10.63 -2.40
C PRO A 132 0.24 11.41 -1.48
N THR A 133 -0.30 12.18 -0.53
CA THR A 133 0.41 13.12 0.34
C THR A 133 0.56 12.62 1.78
N GLY A 134 -0.15 11.57 2.14
CA GLY A 134 -0.20 11.05 3.50
C GLY A 134 0.06 9.55 3.56
N HIS A 135 -0.85 8.84 4.22
CA HIS A 135 -0.73 7.40 4.45
C HIS A 135 -1.76 6.63 3.65
N SER A 136 -1.41 5.42 3.26
CA SER A 136 -2.40 4.46 2.79
C SER A 136 -3.28 4.06 3.97
N HIS A 137 -4.53 3.69 3.68
CA HIS A 137 -5.32 2.94 4.63
C HIS A 137 -4.76 1.51 4.73
N THR A 138 -5.27 0.73 5.69
CA THR A 138 -4.82 -0.64 5.93
C THR A 138 -4.75 -1.46 4.64
N VAL A 139 -3.60 -2.03 4.32
CA VAL A 139 -3.40 -2.96 3.19
C VAL A 139 -3.91 -4.34 3.61
N VAL A 140 -5.07 -4.77 3.12
CA VAL A 140 -5.71 -6.03 3.53
C VAL A 140 -5.30 -7.20 2.62
N ALA A 141 -5.36 -8.43 3.12
CA ALA A 141 -5.04 -9.61 2.32
C ALA A 141 -5.99 -9.84 1.14
N HIS A 142 -7.21 -9.27 1.21
CA HIS A 142 -8.24 -9.38 0.18
C HIS A 142 -8.09 -8.35 -0.95
N ILE A 143 -7.00 -7.58 -1.04
CA ILE A 143 -6.72 -6.64 -2.15
C ILE A 143 -6.93 -7.28 -3.54
N SER A 144 -6.63 -8.57 -3.67
CA SER A 144 -6.85 -9.33 -4.91
C SER A 144 -8.30 -9.33 -5.39
N LYS A 145 -9.27 -9.30 -4.48
CA LYS A 145 -10.71 -9.17 -4.76
C LYS A 145 -11.15 -7.71 -4.66
N ASP A 146 -10.66 -6.99 -3.66
CA ASP A 146 -11.05 -5.63 -3.29
C ASP A 146 -10.15 -4.54 -3.92
N GLY A 147 -9.64 -4.78 -5.14
CA GLY A 147 -8.70 -3.85 -5.80
C GLY A 147 -9.24 -2.42 -5.94
N HIS A 148 -10.57 -2.27 -5.97
CA HIS A 148 -11.28 -0.98 -5.98
C HIS A 148 -11.00 -0.12 -4.74
N TYR A 149 -10.59 -0.74 -3.62
CA TYR A 149 -10.22 -0.02 -2.41
C TYR A 149 -8.83 0.62 -2.50
N TYR A 150 -8.02 0.31 -3.52
CA TYR A 150 -6.62 0.77 -3.60
C TYR A 150 -6.31 1.34 -4.98
N ILE A 151 -7.00 2.42 -5.34
CA ILE A 151 -6.83 3.14 -6.61
C ILE A 151 -5.54 3.98 -6.54
N TYR A 152 -4.73 3.89 -7.59
CA TYR A 152 -3.50 4.66 -7.72
C TYR A 152 -3.83 6.16 -7.94
N PRO A 153 -3.24 7.09 -7.18
CA PRO A 153 -3.66 8.50 -7.15
C PRO A 153 -3.04 9.35 -8.27
N ASP A 154 -3.32 9.00 -9.53
CA ASP A 154 -2.79 9.72 -10.69
C ASP A 154 -3.78 9.69 -11.87
N PRO A 155 -4.21 10.85 -12.41
CA PRO A 155 -5.16 10.90 -13.51
C PRO A 155 -4.61 10.27 -14.80
N TYR A 156 -3.30 10.08 -14.92
CA TYR A 156 -2.65 9.47 -16.07
C TYR A 156 -2.35 7.98 -15.88
N GLN A 157 -2.63 7.41 -14.71
CA GLN A 157 -2.48 5.98 -14.40
C GLN A 157 -3.74 5.48 -13.70
N ILE A 158 -4.84 5.43 -14.46
CA ILE A 158 -6.15 5.02 -13.96
C ILE A 158 -6.14 3.50 -13.74
N ARG A 159 -5.74 3.07 -12.54
CA ARG A 159 -5.63 1.65 -12.15
C ARG A 159 -5.67 1.50 -10.64
N SER A 160 -5.78 0.26 -10.17
CA SER A 160 -5.39 -0.06 -8.79
C SER A 160 -3.87 -0.15 -8.65
N ILE A 161 -3.38 -0.09 -7.41
CA ILE A 161 -1.96 -0.27 -7.12
C ILE A 161 -1.45 -1.65 -7.57
N SER A 162 -0.15 -1.70 -7.83
CA SER A 162 0.55 -2.94 -8.16
C SER A 162 0.92 -3.75 -6.92
N VAL A 163 1.37 -4.99 -7.13
CA VAL A 163 1.95 -5.84 -6.07
C VAL A 163 3.14 -5.15 -5.41
N ARG A 164 4.10 -4.65 -6.19
CA ARG A 164 5.28 -3.92 -5.69
C ARG A 164 4.90 -2.66 -4.90
N GLU A 165 3.92 -1.89 -5.36
CA GLU A 165 3.43 -0.71 -4.64
C GLU A 165 2.82 -1.10 -3.28
N ALA A 166 2.02 -2.17 -3.22
CA ALA A 166 1.48 -2.68 -1.96
C ALA A 166 2.58 -3.19 -1.01
N ALA A 167 3.60 -3.87 -1.55
CA ALA A 167 4.76 -4.34 -0.81
C ALA A 167 5.53 -3.17 -0.17
N ARG A 168 5.76 -2.10 -0.93
CA ARG A 168 6.41 -0.87 -0.44
C ARG A 168 5.58 -0.16 0.64
N ILE A 169 4.24 -0.11 0.54
CA ILE A 169 3.39 0.43 1.62
C ILE A 169 3.57 -0.38 2.92
N GLN A 170 3.74 -1.70 2.79
CA GLN A 170 4.06 -2.60 3.90
C GLN A 170 5.56 -2.62 4.23
N SER A 171 6.36 -1.75 3.63
CA SER A 171 7.82 -1.62 3.81
C SER A 171 8.62 -2.90 3.60
N PHE A 172 8.19 -3.75 2.68
CA PHE A 172 9.06 -4.81 2.19
C PHE A 172 10.19 -4.20 1.37
N PRO A 173 11.42 -4.75 1.46
CA PRO A 173 12.49 -4.36 0.56
C PRO A 173 12.20 -4.84 -0.87
N ASP A 174 12.77 -4.13 -1.84
CA ASP A 174 12.46 -4.36 -3.25
C ASP A 174 13.02 -5.68 -3.79
N ASP A 175 14.01 -6.27 -3.10
CA ASP A 175 14.56 -7.60 -3.36
C ASP A 175 13.74 -8.74 -2.72
N TYR A 176 12.73 -8.43 -1.90
CA TYR A 176 11.83 -9.44 -1.37
C TYR A 176 10.91 -9.95 -2.48
N PHE A 177 10.95 -11.26 -2.71
CA PHE A 177 10.12 -11.95 -3.69
C PHE A 177 8.91 -12.62 -3.02
N PHE A 178 7.74 -12.49 -3.63
CA PHE A 178 6.50 -13.11 -3.17
C PHE A 178 6.15 -14.30 -4.03
N GLU A 179 5.93 -15.46 -3.40
CA GLU A 179 5.68 -16.71 -4.12
C GLU A 179 4.27 -16.79 -4.73
N GLY A 180 4.16 -17.46 -5.87
CA GLY A 180 2.90 -17.66 -6.60
C GLY A 180 2.41 -16.44 -7.39
N GLY A 181 1.18 -16.54 -7.90
CA GLY A 181 0.59 -15.49 -8.74
C GLY A 181 0.19 -14.22 -7.98
N ARG A 182 -0.19 -13.16 -8.71
CA ARG A 182 -0.58 -11.84 -8.18
C ARG A 182 -1.49 -11.90 -6.95
N THR A 183 -2.52 -12.75 -6.99
CA THR A 183 -3.47 -12.94 -5.88
C THR A 183 -2.81 -13.48 -4.61
N ALA A 184 -1.89 -14.44 -4.75
CA ALA A 184 -1.13 -15.00 -3.63
C ALA A 184 -0.15 -13.97 -3.05
N ALA A 185 0.52 -13.19 -3.90
CA ALA A 185 1.40 -12.11 -3.48
C ALA A 185 0.64 -11.05 -2.64
N PHE A 186 -0.52 -10.56 -3.11
CA PHE A 186 -1.33 -9.63 -2.32
C PHE A 186 -1.79 -10.23 -0.97
N LYS A 187 -2.12 -11.52 -0.94
CA LYS A 187 -2.48 -12.20 0.31
C LYS A 187 -1.31 -12.23 1.29
N GLN A 188 -0.10 -12.53 0.82
CA GLN A 188 1.12 -12.50 1.64
C GLN A 188 1.38 -11.08 2.19
N ILE A 189 1.38 -10.08 1.30
CA ILE A 189 1.61 -8.67 1.65
C ILE A 189 0.59 -8.16 2.68
N GLY A 190 -0.70 -8.43 2.47
CA GLY A 190 -1.77 -7.92 3.33
C GLY A 190 -1.86 -8.59 4.70
N ASN A 191 -1.44 -9.86 4.80
CA ASN A 191 -1.37 -10.59 6.07
C ASN A 191 -0.11 -10.28 6.89
N ALA A 192 0.94 -9.81 6.24
CA ALA A 192 2.23 -9.57 6.88
C ALA A 192 2.17 -8.51 8.00
N VAL A 193 3.17 -8.61 8.88
CA VAL A 193 3.62 -7.51 9.73
C VAL A 193 4.64 -6.72 8.91
N PRO A 194 4.51 -5.37 8.79
CA PRO A 194 5.49 -4.58 8.06
C PRO A 194 6.92 -4.79 8.59
N PRO A 195 7.94 -5.08 7.75
CA PRO A 195 9.30 -5.34 8.21
C PRO A 195 9.91 -4.22 9.07
N LEU A 196 9.63 -2.95 8.77
CA LEU A 196 10.09 -1.83 9.60
C LEU A 196 9.48 -1.85 11.00
N MET A 197 8.19 -2.22 11.11
CA MET A 197 7.53 -2.34 12.41
C MET A 197 8.16 -3.47 13.23
N ALA A 198 8.32 -4.64 12.61
CA ALA A 198 8.97 -5.79 13.24
C ALA A 198 10.41 -5.45 13.69
N THR A 199 11.18 -4.77 12.84
CA THR A 199 12.55 -4.35 13.14
C THR A 199 12.61 -3.41 14.34
N LYS A 200 11.71 -2.42 14.43
CA LYS A 200 11.69 -1.48 15.57
C LYS A 200 11.34 -2.18 16.87
N ILE A 201 10.33 -3.06 16.87
CA ILE A 201 9.99 -3.88 18.04
C ILE A 201 11.19 -4.75 18.44
N ALA A 202 11.82 -5.44 17.49
CA ALA A 202 12.96 -6.31 17.76
C ALA A 202 14.17 -5.57 18.34
N LYS A 203 14.50 -4.37 17.83
CA LYS A 203 15.57 -3.53 18.36
C LYS A 203 15.31 -3.13 19.81
N SER A 204 14.11 -2.62 20.10
CA SER A 204 13.76 -2.24 21.47
C SER A 204 13.74 -3.43 22.43
N LEU A 205 13.35 -4.63 21.97
CA LEU A 205 13.42 -5.83 22.80
C LEU A 205 14.86 -6.30 23.02
N LYS A 206 15.74 -6.16 22.02
CA LYS A 206 17.16 -6.53 22.14
C LYS A 206 17.88 -5.71 23.21
N GLU A 207 17.53 -4.43 23.36
CA GLU A 207 18.06 -3.54 24.41
C GLU A 207 17.64 -3.95 25.83
N MET A 208 16.63 -4.83 25.96
CA MET A 208 16.07 -5.27 27.24
C MET A 208 16.52 -6.68 27.67
N ILE A 209 17.29 -7.37 26.82
CA ILE A 209 17.86 -8.69 27.08
C ILE A 209 19.27 -8.49 27.61
#